data_AF-A0A8J4CM35-F1
#
_entry.id   AF-A0A8J4CM35-F1
#
_cell.length_a   1.000
_cell.length_b   1.000
_cell.length_c   1.000
_cell.angle_alpha   90.00
_cell.angle_beta   90.00
_cell.angle_gamma   90.00
#
_symmetry.space_group_name_H-M   'P 1'
#
loop_
_entity.id
_entity.type
_entity.pdbx_description
1 polymer ?
#
loop_
_entity_poly.entity_id
_entity_poly.type
_entity_poly.pdbx_seq_one_letter_code
_entity_poly.pdbx_strand_id
1 'polypeptide(L)'
;MEEIEKLERQISDLEAEIRVLSAKAESAEDTEDKKYYRALVLKKLDRLLKEQELLVEKEDNLLKEKELLVKEKELLLKEKELLVKKEEKEILLLEKDKDLRKENLLRLQRLGARGEFGEFCCLDQSKNTSPSIPRRFSTYVVELSRRARRSI
;
A
#
# COMPACT_ATOMS: atom_id res chain seq x y z
N MET A 1 26.30 2.32 -0.36
CA MET A 1 27.09 1.07 -0.54
C MET A 1 28.48 1.36 -1.07
N GLU A 2 28.64 2.00 -2.23
CA GLU A 2 29.97 2.32 -2.80
C GLU A 2 30.90 3.08 -1.83
N GLU A 3 30.35 4.02 -1.05
CA GLU A 3 31.15 4.76 -0.07
C GLU A 3 31.65 3.91 1.11
N ILE A 4 30.90 2.87 1.51
CA ILE A 4 31.30 1.96 2.57
C ILE A 4 32.41 1.06 2.06
N GLU A 5 32.25 0.48 0.87
CA GLU A 5 33.31 -0.32 0.23
C GLU A 5 34.59 0.48 0.04
N LYS A 6 34.48 1.78 -0.27
CA LYS A 6 35.63 2.67 -0.37
C LYS A 6 36.31 2.85 0.99
N LEU A 7 35.56 3.05 2.06
CA LEU A 7 36.10 3.16 3.43
C LEU A 7 36.75 1.84 3.89
N GLU A 8 36.13 0.70 3.61
CA GLU A 8 36.70 -0.62 3.92
C GLU A 8 38.05 -0.84 3.25
N ARG A 9 38.18 -0.43 1.97
CA ARG A 9 39.48 -0.47 1.26
C ARG A 9 40.49 0.46 1.91
N GLN A 10 40.11 1.69 2.26
CA GLN A 10 40.99 2.64 2.95
C GLN A 10 41.49 2.11 4.29
N ILE A 11 40.60 1.52 5.09
CA ILE A 11 40.94 0.87 6.37
C ILE A 11 41.92 -0.28 6.13
N SER A 12 41.65 -1.15 5.15
CA SER A 12 42.52 -2.26 4.80
C SER A 12 43.92 -1.79 4.37
N ASP A 13 44.00 -0.72 3.58
CA ASP A 13 45.28 -0.13 3.16
C ASP A 13 46.05 0.46 4.36
N LEU A 14 45.36 1.18 5.26
CA LEU A 14 45.97 1.70 6.48
C LEU A 14 46.47 0.60 7.41
N GLU A 15 45.73 -0.49 7.57
CA GLU A 15 46.16 -1.65 8.35
C GLU A 15 47.44 -2.26 7.79
N ALA A 16 47.53 -2.43 6.46
CA ALA A 16 48.72 -2.95 5.81
C ALA A 16 49.92 -2.01 6.04
N GLU A 17 49.72 -0.70 5.91
CA GLU A 17 50.76 0.29 6.18
C GLU A 17 51.22 0.27 7.65
N ILE A 18 50.31 0.13 8.60
CA ILE A 18 50.63 0.02 10.03
C ILE A 18 51.48 -1.24 10.28
N ARG A 19 51.12 -2.38 9.69
CA ARG A 19 51.89 -3.64 9.83
C ARG A 19 53.33 -3.47 9.34
N VAL A 20 53.52 -2.83 8.19
CA VAL A 20 54.86 -2.55 7.64
C VAL A 20 55.66 -1.62 8.56
N LEU A 21 55.03 -0.56 9.10
CA LEU A 21 55.71 0.37 10.00
C LEU A 21 56.07 -0.27 11.34
N SER A 22 55.21 -1.13 11.88
CA SER A 22 55.48 -1.91 13.09
C SER A 22 56.67 -2.84 12.88
N ALA A 23 56.73 -3.56 11.76
CA ALA A 23 57.88 -4.40 11.43
C ALA A 23 59.19 -3.60 11.33
N LYS A 24 59.15 -2.40 10.72
CA LYS A 24 60.30 -1.48 10.67
C LYS A 24 60.72 -0.99 12.06
N ALA A 25 59.77 -0.73 12.95
CA ALA A 25 60.03 -0.32 14.33
C ALA A 25 60.71 -1.44 15.14
N GLU A 26 60.40 -2.70 14.81
CA GLU A 26 60.99 -3.87 15.46
C GLU A 26 62.41 -4.16 14.95
N SER A 27 62.67 -3.95 13.66
CA SER A 27 64.00 -4.15 13.06
C SER A 27 64.99 -3.02 13.31
N ALA A 28 64.54 -1.85 13.78
CA ALA A 28 65.43 -0.71 14.02
C ALA A 28 66.31 -0.93 15.26
N GLU A 29 67.64 -0.90 15.06
CA GLU A 29 68.64 -0.99 16.14
C GLU A 29 68.73 0.32 16.92
N ASP A 30 68.61 1.46 16.24
CA ASP A 30 68.70 2.79 16.84
C ASP A 30 67.45 3.15 17.64
N THR A 31 67.68 3.58 18.89
CA THR A 31 66.58 3.90 19.83
C THR A 31 65.74 5.10 19.41
N GLU A 32 66.32 6.03 18.63
CA GLU A 32 65.61 7.20 18.11
C GLU A 32 64.69 6.83 16.95
N ASP A 33 65.17 6.05 15.99
CA ASP A 33 64.36 5.53 14.87
C ASP A 33 63.18 4.71 15.38
N LYS A 34 63.41 3.87 16.39
CA LYS A 34 62.35 3.10 17.04
C LYS A 34 61.26 4.00 17.66
N LYS A 35 61.64 5.10 18.31
CA LYS A 35 60.69 6.10 18.83
C LYS A 35 59.93 6.78 17.69
N TYR A 36 60.61 7.13 16.61
CA TYR A 36 60.01 7.74 15.43
C TYR A 36 58.94 6.84 14.79
N TYR A 37 59.28 5.57 14.50
CA TYR A 37 58.32 4.63 13.91
C TYR A 37 57.14 4.36 14.85
N ARG A 38 57.36 4.23 16.16
CA ARG A 38 56.26 4.11 17.13
C ARG A 38 55.31 5.31 17.11
N ALA A 39 55.84 6.52 17.07
CA ALA A 39 55.02 7.73 16.97
C ALA A 39 54.22 7.78 15.65
N LEU A 40 54.82 7.30 14.55
CA LEU A 40 54.16 7.21 13.26
C LEU A 40 53.04 6.15 13.25
N VAL A 41 53.29 4.99 13.85
CA VAL A 41 52.27 3.94 14.05
C VAL A 41 51.09 4.47 14.86
N LEU A 42 51.33 5.16 15.97
CA LEU A 42 50.27 5.77 16.78
C LEU A 42 49.42 6.75 15.95
N LYS A 43 50.05 7.65 15.20
CA LYS A 43 49.34 8.58 14.31
C LYS A 43 48.48 7.88 13.25
N LYS A 44 48.93 6.73 12.74
CA LYS A 44 48.15 5.95 11.77
C LYS A 44 47.02 5.17 12.45
N LEU A 45 47.25 4.63 13.64
CA LEU A 45 46.19 4.00 14.45
C LEU A 45 45.08 5.00 14.77
N ASP A 46 45.42 6.24 15.15
CA ASP A 46 44.43 7.29 15.38
C ASP A 46 43.59 7.60 14.13
N ARG A 47 44.20 7.53 12.94
CA ARG A 47 43.47 7.70 11.67
C ARG A 47 42.56 6.51 11.37
N LEU A 48 43.08 5.29 11.56
CA LEU A 48 42.31 4.06 11.38
C LEU A 48 41.09 4.03 12.29
N LEU A 49 41.23 4.42 13.56
CA LEU A 49 40.10 4.50 14.50
C LEU A 49 39.02 5.46 14.00
N LYS A 50 39.40 6.65 13.53
CA LYS A 50 38.45 7.62 12.95
C LYS A 50 37.75 7.08 11.71
N GLU A 51 38.46 6.37 10.84
CA GLU A 51 37.85 5.77 9.65
C GLU A 51 36.87 4.63 10.03
N GLN A 52 37.21 3.83 11.04
CA GLN A 52 36.30 2.81 11.58
C GLN A 52 35.05 3.43 12.23
N GLU A 53 35.20 4.50 13.01
CA GLU A 53 34.06 5.23 13.59
C GLU A 53 33.12 5.76 12.50
N LEU A 54 33.67 6.33 11.43
CA LEU A 54 32.88 6.80 10.28
C LEU A 54 32.17 5.65 9.54
N LEU A 55 32.81 4.47 9.45
CA LEU A 55 32.19 3.30 8.85
C LEU A 55 30.98 2.84 9.68
N VAL A 56 31.14 2.73 10.99
CA VAL A 56 30.06 2.36 11.92
C VAL A 56 28.89 3.35 11.83
N GLU A 57 29.17 4.66 11.81
CA GLU A 57 28.13 5.69 11.67
C GLU A 57 27.35 5.53 10.36
N LYS A 58 28.03 5.21 9.25
CA LYS A 58 27.36 4.97 7.96
C LYS A 58 26.51 3.70 7.98
N GLU A 59 26.99 2.62 8.60
CA GLU A 59 26.22 1.39 8.74
C GLU A 59 24.96 1.60 9.59
N ASP A 60 25.07 2.32 10.71
CA ASP A 60 23.94 2.68 11.57
C ASP A 60 22.88 3.49 10.81
N ASN A 61 23.31 4.43 9.96
CA ASN A 61 22.39 5.21 9.14
C ASN A 61 21.67 4.33 8.11
N LEU A 62 22.37 3.38 7.46
CA LEU A 62 21.74 2.41 6.56
C LEU A 62 20.75 1.49 7.29
N LEU A 63 21.04 1.10 8.53
CA LEU A 63 20.11 0.31 9.34
C LEU A 63 18.83 1.11 9.64
N LYS A 64 18.94 2.38 10.03
CA LYS A 64 17.79 3.26 10.24
C LYS A 64 16.94 3.40 8.97
N GLU A 65 17.56 3.58 7.80
CA GLU A 65 16.84 3.63 6.52
C GLU A 65 16.09 2.32 6.24
N LYS A 66 16.73 1.16 6.48
CA LYS A 66 16.08 -0.15 6.33
C LYS A 66 14.89 -0.30 7.27
N GLU A 67 15.00 0.14 8.52
CA GLU A 67 13.89 0.12 9.48
C GLU A 67 12.71 0.98 9.02
N LEU A 68 12.97 2.17 8.46
CA LEU A 68 11.92 3.02 7.91
C LEU A 68 11.22 2.34 6.73
N LEU A 69 11.98 1.74 5.81
CA LEU A 69 11.41 0.99 4.68
C LEU A 69 10.56 -0.21 5.13
N VAL A 70 10.94 -0.89 6.21
CA VAL A 70 10.12 -1.97 6.79
C VAL A 70 8.81 -1.42 7.33
N LYS A 71 8.83 -0.31 8.08
CA LYS A 71 7.62 0.33 8.59
C LYS A 71 6.69 0.79 7.47
N GLU A 72 7.22 1.35 6.39
CA GLU A 72 6.43 1.71 5.21
C GLU A 72 5.76 0.50 4.56
N LYS A 73 6.48 -0.61 4.41
CA LYS A 73 5.91 -1.86 3.89
C LYS A 73 4.79 -2.40 4.78
N GLU A 74 4.95 -2.34 6.10
CA GLU A 74 3.89 -2.74 7.04
C GLU A 74 2.63 -1.87 6.91
N LEU A 75 2.79 -0.56 6.72
CA LEU A 75 1.66 0.35 6.49
C LEU A 75 0.95 0.01 5.17
N LEU A 76 1.69 -0.22 4.09
CA LEU A 76 1.13 -0.62 2.81
C LEU A 76 0.39 -1.97 2.89
N LEU A 77 0.89 -2.92 3.69
CA LEU A 77 0.19 -4.18 3.92
C LEU A 77 -1.12 -3.97 4.68
N LYS A 78 -1.13 -3.14 5.73
CA LYS A 78 -2.35 -2.78 6.46
C LYS A 78 -3.38 -2.10 5.55
N GLU A 79 -2.95 -1.20 4.67
CA GLU A 79 -3.83 -0.56 3.70
C GLU A 79 -4.45 -1.58 2.74
N LYS A 80 -3.64 -2.51 2.21
CA LYS A 80 -4.13 -3.60 1.35
C LYS A 80 -5.14 -4.48 2.08
N GLU A 81 -4.89 -4.86 3.33
CA GLU A 81 -5.85 -5.62 4.14
C GLU A 81 -7.17 -4.89 4.32
N LEU A 82 -7.13 -3.56 4.52
CA LEU A 82 -8.35 -2.76 4.63
C LEU A 82 -9.11 -2.68 3.32
N LEU A 83 -8.43 -2.61 2.18
CA LEU A 83 -9.06 -2.64 0.86
C LEU A 83 -9.73 -3.99 0.60
N VAL A 84 -9.05 -5.10 0.85
CA VAL A 84 -9.62 -6.45 0.73
C VAL A 84 -10.87 -6.59 1.60
N LYS A 85 -10.82 -6.14 2.87
CA LYS A 85 -12.00 -6.16 3.76
C LYS A 85 -13.17 -5.30 3.26
N LYS A 86 -12.91 -4.23 2.51
CA LYS A 86 -13.97 -3.41 1.89
C LYS A 86 -14.58 -4.15 0.70
N GLU A 87 -13.76 -4.71 -0.17
CA GLU A 87 -14.21 -5.50 -1.33
C GLU A 87 -15.03 -6.71 -0.89
N GLU A 88 -14.59 -7.46 0.13
CA GLU A 88 -15.35 -8.57 0.71
C GLU A 88 -16.74 -8.14 1.21
N LYS A 89 -16.83 -6.99 1.88
CA LYS A 89 -18.12 -6.44 2.33
C LYS A 89 -19.03 -6.07 1.16
N GLU A 90 -18.48 -5.48 0.11
CA GLU A 90 -19.25 -5.13 -1.09
C GLU A 90 -19.78 -6.38 -1.80
N ILE A 91 -18.96 -7.43 -1.92
CA ILE A 91 -19.39 -8.71 -2.48
C ILE A 91 -20.53 -9.31 -1.65
N LEU A 92 -20.41 -9.33 -0.32
CA LEU A 92 -21.47 -9.85 0.56
C LEU A 92 -22.79 -9.04 0.45
N LEU A 93 -22.72 -7.72 0.24
CA LEU A 93 -23.91 -6.90 0.01
C LEU A 93 -24.57 -7.25 -1.33
N LEU A 94 -23.77 -7.41 -2.39
CA LEU A 94 -24.28 -7.82 -3.71
C LEU A 94 -24.93 -9.20 -3.69
N GLU A 95 -24.41 -10.15 -2.91
CA GLU A 95 -25.01 -11.46 -2.73
C GLU A 95 -26.37 -11.38 -2.00
N LYS A 96 -26.44 -10.62 -0.91
CA LYS A 96 -27.71 -10.38 -0.19
C LYS A 96 -28.77 -9.75 -1.09
N ASP A 97 -28.39 -8.78 -1.93
CA ASP A 97 -29.31 -8.16 -2.89
C ASP A 97 -29.82 -9.15 -3.93
N LYS A 98 -28.97 -10.06 -4.41
CA LYS A 98 -29.38 -11.13 -5.34
C LYS A 98 -30.38 -12.08 -4.68
N ASP A 99 -30.16 -12.44 -3.42
CA ASP A 99 -31.04 -13.34 -2.68
C ASP A 99 -32.39 -12.70 -2.38
N LEU A 100 -32.42 -11.41 -1.98
CA LEU A 100 -33.65 -10.64 -1.83
C LEU A 100 -34.44 -10.55 -3.15
N ARG A 101 -33.76 -10.35 -4.29
CA ARG A 101 -34.42 -10.35 -5.61
C ARG A 101 -35.03 -11.71 -5.93
N LYS A 102 -34.33 -12.82 -5.66
CA LYS A 102 -34.86 -14.18 -5.85
C LYS A 102 -36.08 -14.43 -4.96
N GLU A 103 -36.02 -14.05 -3.69
CA GLU A 103 -37.14 -14.21 -2.75
C GLU A 103 -38.37 -13.42 -3.21
N ASN A 104 -38.19 -12.17 -3.63
CA ASN A 104 -39.26 -11.34 -4.16
C ASN A 104 -39.90 -11.95 -5.42
N LEU A 105 -39.08 -12.50 -6.34
CA LEU A 105 -39.59 -13.20 -7.52
C LEU A 105 -40.41 -14.44 -7.14
N LEU A 106 -39.93 -15.25 -6.20
CA LEU A 106 -40.67 -16.42 -5.70
C LEU A 106 -41.98 -16.00 -5.02
N ARG A 107 -41.98 -14.90 -4.27
CA ARG A 107 -43.20 -14.35 -3.65
C ARG A 107 -44.22 -13.93 -4.71
N LEU A 108 -43.79 -13.23 -5.75
CA LEU A 108 -44.66 -12.84 -6.87
C LEU A 108 -45.23 -14.06 -7.60
N GLN A 109 -44.41 -15.09 -7.84
CA GLN A 109 -44.88 -16.36 -8.44
C GLN A 109 -45.94 -17.04 -7.55
N ARG A 110 -45.75 -17.07 -6.24
CA ARG A 110 -46.73 -17.63 -5.29
C ARG A 110 -48.05 -16.86 -5.29
N LEU A 111 -48.01 -15.53 -5.33
CA LEU A 111 -49.21 -14.69 -5.40
C LEU A 111 -49.95 -14.88 -6.74
N GLY A 112 -49.22 -14.99 -7.85
CA GLY A 112 -49.80 -15.33 -9.15
C GLY A 112 -50.49 -16.70 -9.16
N ALA A 113 -49.86 -17.72 -8.57
CA ALA A 113 -50.42 -19.08 -8.50
C ALA A 113 -51.67 -19.19 -7.62
N ARG A 114 -51.85 -18.30 -6.64
CA ARG A 114 -53.03 -18.29 -5.74
C ARG A 114 -54.27 -17.64 -6.37
N GLY A 115 -54.18 -17.10 -7.58
CA GLY A 115 -55.30 -16.42 -8.22
C GLY A 115 -55.69 -15.09 -7.55
N GLU A 116 -54.87 -14.58 -6.61
CA GLU A 116 -55.10 -13.30 -5.91
C GLU A 116 -54.91 -12.08 -6.84
N PHE A 117 -54.39 -12.28 -8.05
CA PHE A 117 -54.44 -11.27 -9.12
C PHE A 117 -55.79 -11.20 -9.86
N GLY A 118 -56.72 -12.12 -9.55
CA GLY A 118 -58.00 -12.27 -10.25
C GLY A 118 -59.07 -11.21 -9.92
N GLU A 119 -58.90 -10.40 -8.88
CA GLU A 119 -59.92 -9.39 -8.52
C GLU A 119 -59.62 -7.96 -9.00
N PHE A 120 -58.43 -7.70 -9.56
CA PHE A 120 -58.07 -6.36 -10.07
C PHE A 120 -58.30 -6.17 -11.59
N CYS A 121 -58.71 -7.20 -12.32
CA CYS A 121 -59.02 -7.12 -13.76
C CYS A 121 -60.52 -7.05 -14.09
N CYS A 122 -61.39 -6.89 -13.08
CA CYS A 122 -62.83 -6.80 -13.28
C CYS A 122 -63.44 -5.43 -12.92
N LEU A 123 -62.67 -4.33 -12.94
CA LEU A 123 -63.26 -3.00 -13.03
C LEU A 123 -63.41 -2.56 -14.50
N ASP A 124 -64.66 -2.67 -14.95
CA ASP A 124 -65.29 -1.93 -16.05
C ASP A 124 -64.88 -2.25 -17.50
N GLN A 125 -65.37 -3.37 -18.00
CA GLN A 125 -65.71 -3.52 -19.43
C GLN A 125 -67.18 -3.20 -19.75
N SER A 126 -67.98 -2.70 -18.81
CA SER A 126 -69.35 -2.25 -19.10
C SER A 126 -69.49 -0.74 -19.00
N LYS A 127 -69.19 -0.05 -20.11
CA LYS A 127 -70.03 1.03 -20.69
C LYS A 127 -69.31 1.67 -21.87
N ASN A 128 -69.80 1.36 -23.07
CA ASN A 128 -69.59 2.11 -24.30
C ASN A 128 -70.20 3.52 -24.17
N THR A 129 -69.53 4.41 -23.44
CA THR A 129 -69.72 5.85 -23.53
C THR A 129 -68.37 6.51 -23.36
N SER A 130 -67.92 7.15 -24.43
CA SER A 130 -66.66 7.90 -24.57
C SER A 130 -66.34 8.73 -23.31
N PRO A 131 -65.29 8.38 -22.54
CA PRO A 131 -64.75 9.29 -21.57
C PRO A 131 -63.75 10.19 -22.28
N SER A 132 -64.05 11.49 -22.30
CA SER A 132 -63.09 12.53 -22.59
C SER A 132 -61.86 12.34 -21.70
N ILE A 133 -60.74 11.97 -22.32
CA ILE A 133 -59.43 11.85 -21.67
C ILE A 133 -59.12 13.18 -20.96
N PRO A 134 -58.93 13.22 -19.64
CA PRO A 134 -58.43 14.42 -18.98
C PRO A 134 -57.01 14.66 -19.48
N ARG A 135 -56.81 15.73 -20.26
CA ARG A 135 -55.54 16.17 -20.87
C ARG A 135 -54.37 16.43 -19.87
N ARG A 136 -54.49 16.08 -18.59
CA ARG A 136 -53.50 16.37 -17.55
C ARG A 136 -52.50 15.24 -17.27
N PHE A 137 -52.72 14.02 -17.76
CA PHE A 137 -51.75 12.91 -17.56
C PHE A 137 -50.71 12.76 -18.68
N SER A 138 -50.90 13.44 -19.81
CA SER A 138 -49.95 13.39 -20.95
C SER A 138 -48.64 14.13 -20.69
N THR A 139 -48.60 15.11 -19.80
CA THR A 139 -47.38 15.91 -19.55
C THR A 139 -46.42 15.22 -18.57
N TYR A 140 -46.94 14.46 -17.61
CA TYR A 140 -46.12 13.84 -16.57
C TYR A 140 -45.20 12.73 -17.11
N VAL A 141 -45.70 11.92 -18.05
CA VAL A 141 -44.91 10.83 -18.67
C VAL A 141 -43.80 11.39 -19.58
N VAL A 142 -44.06 12.53 -20.23
CA VAL A 142 -43.07 13.21 -21.07
C VAL A 142 -41.98 13.88 -20.23
N GLU A 143 -42.31 14.44 -19.06
CA GLU A 143 -41.30 15.02 -18.16
C GLU A 143 -40.41 13.97 -17.50
N LEU A 144 -40.97 12.83 -17.09
CA LEU A 144 -40.18 11.70 -16.57
C LEU A 144 -39.18 11.18 -17.61
N SER A 145 -39.62 11.08 -18.87
CA SER A 145 -38.77 10.67 -19.99
C SER A 145 -37.65 11.68 -20.32
N ARG A 146 -37.87 12.97 -20.07
CA ARG A 146 -36.83 14.01 -20.24
C ARG A 146 -35.83 14.02 -19.09
N ARG A 147 -36.25 13.72 -17.87
CA ARG A 147 -35.35 13.69 -16.70
C ARG A 147 -34.36 12.52 -16.78
N ALA A 148 -34.81 11.35 -17.24
CA ALA A 148 -33.96 10.17 -17.39
C ALA A 148 -32.86 10.32 -18.46
N ARG A 149 -33.02 11.20 -19.45
CA ARG A 149 -32.01 11.45 -20.49
C ARG A 149 -30.96 12.49 -20.11
N ARG A 150 -31.13 13.23 -19.01
CA ARG A 150 -30.16 14.23 -18.53
C ARG A 150 -29.22 13.69 -17.44
N SER A 151 -29.44 12.46 -16.98
CA SER A 151 -28.68 11.79 -15.92
C SER A 151 -27.73 10.71 -16.44
N ILE A 152 -27.47 10.69 -17.75
CA ILE A 152 -26.45 9.90 -18.45
C ILE A 152 -25.53 10.91 -19.14
#